data_AF-A0A3Q3CAB3-F1
#
_entry.id   AF-A0A3Q3CAB3-F1
#
_cell.length_a   1.000
_cell.length_b   1.000
_cell.length_c   1.000
_cell.angle_alpha   90.00
_cell.angle_beta   90.00
_cell.angle_gamma   90.00
#
_symmetry.space_group_name_H-M   'P 1'
#
loop_
_entity.id
_entity.type
_entity.pdbx_description
1 polymer ?
#
loop_
_entity_poly.entity_id
_entity_poly.type
_entity_poly.pdbx_seq_one_letter_code
_entity_poly.pdbx_strand_id
1 'polypeptide(L)'
;MDYGLVLLFSLFQALSMGTAAPLPVEVVTMKSKVKWMAEQLLVRLDKDIQVPVNWTLNPPTDDLDGTSSIVTVLNGYNSLISDTFNGVSQIKYDISSLTGYIDPWRQRHCSQQRPKPEVPGPLQELQSHKEFIHTVGIEALMRVKEFLNRLLKNLDQLETC
;
A
#
# COMPACT_ATOMS: atom_id res chain seq x y z
N MET A 1 14.85 17.75 -59.84
CA MET A 1 16.05 17.83 -58.99
C MET A 1 16.03 19.16 -58.26
N ASP A 2 15.07 19.37 -57.35
CA ASP A 2 14.95 18.76 -56.00
C ASP A 2 15.76 19.53 -54.96
N TYR A 3 15.27 20.71 -54.60
CA TYR A 3 15.76 21.46 -53.42
C TYR A 3 14.63 21.82 -52.44
N GLY A 4 13.44 21.23 -52.62
CA GLY A 4 12.24 21.61 -51.85
C GLY A 4 11.98 20.82 -50.58
N LEU A 5 12.59 19.64 -50.38
CA LEU A 5 12.13 18.70 -49.34
C LEU A 5 13.23 18.13 -48.44
N VAL A 6 14.45 18.67 -48.50
CA VAL A 6 15.48 18.40 -47.48
C VAL A 6 15.18 19.17 -46.17
N LEU A 7 14.29 20.16 -46.23
CA LEU A 7 13.90 20.98 -45.08
C LEU A 7 12.90 20.31 -44.12
N LEU A 8 12.35 19.14 -44.46
CA LEU A 8 11.46 18.38 -43.57
C LEU A 8 12.20 17.42 -42.63
N PHE A 9 13.50 17.17 -42.85
CA PHE A 9 14.28 16.31 -41.94
C PHE A 9 14.80 17.05 -40.70
N SER A 10 14.82 18.38 -40.71
CA SER A 10 15.24 19.18 -39.55
C SER A 10 14.18 19.26 -38.45
N LEU A 11 12.94 18.82 -38.71
CA LEU A 11 11.87 18.77 -37.71
C LEU A 11 11.96 17.52 -36.80
N PHE A 12 12.84 16.56 -37.11
CA PHE A 12 12.90 15.27 -36.40
C PHE A 12 13.96 15.15 -35.29
N GLN A 13 14.78 16.17 -35.05
CA GLN A 13 15.80 16.12 -33.98
C GLN A 13 15.42 16.88 -32.70
N ALA A 14 14.22 17.47 -32.66
CA ALA A 14 13.61 17.95 -31.42
C ALA A 14 12.77 16.86 -30.73
N LEU A 15 13.04 15.58 -31.01
CA LEU A 15 12.77 14.51 -30.04
C LEU A 15 13.72 14.75 -28.87
N SER A 16 13.34 15.71 -28.03
CA SER A 16 13.71 15.80 -26.64
C SER A 16 13.56 14.39 -26.09
N MET A 17 14.67 13.64 -26.06
CA MET A 17 14.86 12.53 -25.17
C MET A 17 14.76 13.17 -23.78
N GLY A 18 13.52 13.33 -23.33
CA GLY A 18 13.18 13.55 -21.94
C GLY A 18 13.65 12.28 -21.24
N THR A 19 14.94 12.27 -20.94
CA THR A 19 15.50 11.39 -19.93
C THR A 19 14.86 11.86 -18.65
N ALA A 20 13.72 11.25 -18.32
CA ALA A 20 13.13 11.40 -17.01
C ALA A 20 14.27 11.16 -16.02
N ALA A 21 14.55 12.14 -15.17
CA ALA A 21 15.61 12.03 -14.19
C ALA A 21 15.40 10.70 -13.43
N PRO A 22 16.42 9.84 -13.32
CA PRO A 22 16.26 8.57 -12.63
C PRO A 22 15.76 8.84 -11.21
N LEU A 23 14.79 8.03 -10.76
CA LEU A 23 14.23 8.15 -9.41
C LEU A 23 15.37 8.14 -8.37
N PRO A 24 15.26 8.92 -7.29
CA PRO A 24 16.23 8.88 -6.21
C PRO A 24 16.44 7.44 -5.74
N VAL A 25 17.69 7.01 -5.59
CA VAL A 25 18.05 5.63 -5.20
C VAL A 25 17.33 5.19 -3.91
N GLU A 26 17.12 6.13 -3.00
CA GLU A 26 16.37 5.91 -1.75
C GLU A 26 14.90 5.55 -2.00
N VAL A 27 14.24 6.16 -2.98
CA VAL A 27 12.84 5.85 -3.36
C VAL A 27 12.75 4.45 -3.96
N VAL A 28 13.68 4.08 -4.82
CA VAL A 28 13.74 2.73 -5.40
C VAL A 28 13.95 1.69 -4.31
N THR A 29 14.90 1.94 -3.40
CA THR A 29 15.19 1.05 -2.26
C THR A 29 13.98 0.92 -1.34
N MET A 30 13.28 2.03 -1.09
CA MET A 30 12.04 2.06 -0.32
C MET A 30 10.97 1.18 -0.95
N LYS A 31 10.65 1.39 -2.23
CA LYS A 31 9.65 0.60 -2.97
C LYS A 31 9.99 -0.90 -2.99
N SER A 32 11.24 -1.25 -3.28
CA SER A 32 11.68 -2.65 -3.32
C SER A 32 11.53 -3.34 -1.97
N LYS A 33 11.86 -2.67 -0.86
CA LYS A 33 11.71 -3.25 0.47
C LYS A 33 10.25 -3.34 0.91
N VAL A 34 9.42 -2.33 0.65
CA VAL A 34 7.96 -2.41 0.91
C VAL A 34 7.35 -3.55 0.11
N LYS A 35 7.69 -3.68 -1.18
CA LYS A 35 7.23 -4.77 -2.04
C LYS A 35 7.56 -6.12 -1.42
N TRP A 36 8.82 -6.34 -1.05
CA TRP A 36 9.26 -7.60 -0.45
C TRP A 36 8.51 -7.92 0.84
N MET A 37 8.36 -6.94 1.75
CA MET A 37 7.64 -7.13 3.00
C MET A 37 6.15 -7.46 2.78
N ALA A 38 5.50 -6.77 1.84
CA ALA A 38 4.10 -7.02 1.48
C ALA A 38 3.90 -8.40 0.85
N GLU A 39 4.81 -8.84 -0.03
CA GLU A 39 4.79 -10.19 -0.61
C GLU A 39 4.96 -11.27 0.46
N GLN A 40 5.90 -11.12 1.39
CA GLN A 40 6.08 -12.08 2.49
C GLN A 40 4.85 -12.15 3.39
N LEU A 41 4.24 -11.00 3.69
CA LEU A 41 3.02 -10.93 4.49
C LEU A 41 1.83 -11.60 3.77
N LEU A 42 1.68 -11.42 2.46
CA LEU A 42 0.66 -12.12 1.67
C LEU A 42 0.84 -13.63 1.70
N VAL A 43 2.06 -14.12 1.48
CA VAL A 43 2.38 -15.56 1.56
C VAL A 43 2.00 -16.13 2.92
N ARG A 44 2.24 -15.39 4.01
CA ARG A 44 1.86 -15.80 5.35
C ARG A 44 0.35 -15.80 5.55
N LEU A 45 -0.36 -14.76 5.09
CA LEU A 45 -1.82 -14.69 5.15
C LEU A 45 -2.46 -15.86 4.40
N ASP A 46 -1.94 -16.22 3.22
CA ASP A 46 -2.44 -17.35 2.42
C ASP A 46 -2.22 -18.70 3.09
N LYS A 47 -1.11 -18.84 3.83
CA LYS A 47 -0.75 -20.08 4.52
C LYS A 47 -1.52 -20.26 5.84
N ASP A 48 -1.57 -19.21 6.64
CA ASP A 48 -1.97 -19.30 8.04
C ASP A 48 -3.46 -18.96 8.24
N ILE A 49 -4.10 -18.25 7.29
CA ILE A 49 -5.51 -17.87 7.36
C ILE A 49 -6.34 -18.62 6.33
N GLN A 50 -7.17 -19.56 6.80
CA GLN A 50 -8.17 -20.21 5.97
C GLN A 50 -9.43 -19.35 5.90
N VAL A 51 -9.53 -18.56 4.84
CA VAL A 51 -10.72 -17.75 4.56
C VAL A 51 -11.74 -18.59 3.78
N PRO A 52 -13.05 -18.51 4.12
CA PRO A 52 -14.09 -19.11 3.31
C PRO A 52 -14.07 -18.59 1.87
N VAL A 53 -14.08 -19.50 0.89
CA VAL A 53 -13.94 -19.21 -0.56
C VAL A 53 -15.03 -18.26 -1.10
N ASN A 54 -16.14 -18.06 -0.38
CA ASN A 54 -17.26 -17.20 -0.78
C ASN A 54 -17.48 -15.96 0.12
N TRP A 55 -16.51 -15.58 0.94
CA TRP A 55 -16.63 -14.34 1.71
C TRP A 55 -16.26 -13.14 0.83
N THR A 56 -17.26 -12.38 0.41
CA THR A 56 -17.08 -11.11 -0.28
C THR A 56 -17.03 -9.95 0.71
N LEU A 57 -16.00 -9.12 0.60
CA LEU A 57 -15.89 -7.89 1.38
C LEU A 57 -16.72 -6.79 0.71
N ASN A 58 -17.71 -6.28 1.44
CA ASN A 58 -18.50 -5.12 1.02
C ASN A 58 -18.44 -4.08 2.15
N PRO A 59 -18.18 -2.81 1.85
CA PRO A 59 -17.71 -2.24 0.57
C PRO A 59 -16.29 -2.74 0.19
N PRO A 60 -15.74 -2.43 -1.00
CA PRO A 60 -14.37 -2.81 -1.40
C PRO A 60 -13.26 -2.28 -0.47
N THR A 61 -12.03 -2.77 -0.65
CA THR A 61 -10.83 -2.34 0.11
C THR A 61 -10.60 -0.82 0.09
N ASP A 62 -9.97 -0.32 1.15
CA ASP A 62 -9.72 1.11 1.36
C ASP A 62 -8.83 1.74 0.27
N ASP A 63 -8.98 3.06 0.13
CA ASP A 63 -8.17 3.81 -0.81
C ASP A 63 -6.70 3.95 -0.39
N LEU A 64 -5.84 4.01 -1.41
CA LEU A 64 -4.40 4.18 -1.29
C LEU A 64 -4.16 5.65 -1.61
N ASP A 65 -4.08 6.45 -0.57
CA ASP A 65 -3.85 7.89 -0.68
C ASP A 65 -2.56 8.24 0.07
N GLY A 66 -1.46 7.77 -0.51
CA GLY A 66 -0.14 8.00 0.04
C GLY A 66 0.25 7.18 1.28
N THR A 67 1.50 7.39 1.68
CA THR A 67 2.15 6.74 2.82
C THR A 67 1.40 6.95 4.14
N SER A 68 0.75 8.11 4.32
CA SER A 68 -0.06 8.40 5.51
C SER A 68 -1.30 7.51 5.62
N SER A 69 -2.05 7.39 4.51
CA SER A 69 -3.21 6.50 4.43
C SER A 69 -2.79 5.04 4.62
N ILE A 70 -1.71 4.61 3.94
CA ILE A 70 -1.18 3.24 4.05
C ILE A 70 -0.88 2.85 5.50
N VAL A 71 -0.15 3.70 6.23
CA VAL A 71 0.17 3.44 7.64
C VAL A 71 -1.10 3.41 8.49
N THR A 72 -2.03 4.33 8.25
CA THR A 72 -3.29 4.45 9.03
C THR A 72 -4.17 3.22 8.86
N VAL A 73 -4.37 2.76 7.63
CA VAL A 73 -5.17 1.59 7.30
C VAL A 73 -4.58 0.32 7.90
N LEU A 74 -3.28 0.07 7.66
CA LEU A 74 -2.62 -1.14 8.13
C LEU A 74 -2.57 -1.20 9.67
N ASN A 75 -2.26 -0.10 10.35
CA ASN A 75 -2.31 -0.05 11.81
C ASN A 75 -3.74 -0.21 12.35
N GLY A 76 -4.71 0.38 11.65
CA GLY A 76 -6.13 0.27 11.97
C GLY A 76 -6.61 -1.17 11.98
N TYR A 77 -6.41 -1.90 10.88
CA TYR A 77 -6.77 -3.31 10.81
C TYR A 77 -5.96 -4.15 11.81
N ASN A 78 -4.67 -3.89 11.97
CA ASN A 78 -3.84 -4.60 12.94
C ASN A 78 -4.39 -4.49 14.38
N SER A 79 -4.97 -3.34 14.74
CA SER A 79 -5.59 -3.11 16.04
C SER A 79 -6.88 -3.91 16.28
N LEU A 80 -7.52 -4.38 15.20
CA LEU A 80 -8.76 -5.16 15.23
C LEU A 80 -8.50 -6.67 15.24
N ILE A 81 -7.29 -7.09 14.90
CA ILE A 81 -6.90 -8.51 14.93
C ILE A 81 -6.63 -8.91 16.39
N SER A 82 -7.47 -9.80 16.91
CA SER A 82 -7.34 -10.36 18.26
C SER A 82 -6.09 -11.23 18.40
N ASP A 83 -5.36 -11.08 19.50
CA ASP A 83 -4.21 -11.94 19.80
C ASP A 83 -4.59 -13.40 20.10
N THR A 84 -5.89 -13.67 20.29
CA THR A 84 -6.40 -15.02 20.57
C THR A 84 -6.51 -15.91 19.33
N PHE A 85 -6.36 -15.36 18.13
CA PHE A 85 -6.35 -16.18 16.92
C PHE A 85 -5.04 -16.95 16.80
N ASN A 86 -5.12 -18.22 16.41
CA ASN A 86 -3.92 -19.01 16.18
C ASN A 86 -3.15 -18.44 14.96
N GLY A 87 -1.83 -18.36 15.06
CA GLY A 87 -0.96 -17.94 13.96
C GLY A 87 -0.91 -16.43 13.68
N VAL A 88 -1.70 -15.59 14.36
CA VAL A 88 -1.76 -14.15 14.03
C VAL A 88 -0.64 -13.31 14.64
N SER A 89 0.05 -13.78 15.67
CA SER A 89 1.12 -13.00 16.33
C SER A 89 2.19 -12.55 15.34
N GLN A 90 2.61 -13.45 14.46
CA GLN A 90 3.59 -13.14 13.42
C GLN A 90 3.00 -12.24 12.33
N ILE A 91 1.73 -12.42 11.97
CA ILE A 91 1.03 -11.53 11.02
C ILE A 91 0.98 -10.10 11.56
N LYS A 92 0.59 -9.91 12.83
CA LYS A 92 0.55 -8.60 13.49
C LYS A 92 1.93 -7.97 13.56
N TYR A 93 2.96 -8.75 13.83
CA TYR A 93 4.35 -8.30 13.80
C TYR A 93 4.76 -7.86 12.40
N ASP A 94 4.48 -8.65 11.37
CA ASP A 94 4.83 -8.34 9.98
C ASP A 94 4.11 -7.07 9.49
N ILE A 95 2.83 -6.87 9.86
CA ILE A 95 2.10 -5.62 9.61
C ILE A 95 2.79 -4.44 10.31
N SER A 96 3.13 -4.59 11.59
CA SER A 96 3.78 -3.53 12.38
C SER A 96 5.18 -3.20 11.85
N SER A 97 5.90 -4.20 11.35
CA SER A 97 7.21 -4.03 10.72
C SER A 97 7.07 -3.25 9.42
N LEU A 98 6.07 -3.58 8.59
CA LEU A 98 5.79 -2.87 7.34
C LEU A 98 5.44 -1.40 7.60
N THR A 99 4.52 -1.12 8.53
CA THR A 99 4.17 0.27 8.88
C THR A 99 5.34 0.98 9.57
N GLY A 100 6.10 0.29 10.41
CA GLY A 100 7.32 0.79 11.04
C GLY A 100 8.47 1.06 10.07
N TYR A 101 8.43 0.52 8.85
CA TYR A 101 9.36 0.87 7.79
C TYR A 101 8.88 2.09 6.96
N ILE A 102 7.57 2.17 6.68
CA ILE A 102 6.98 3.26 5.88
C ILE A 102 6.91 4.57 6.68
N ASP A 103 6.53 4.52 7.95
CA ASP A 103 6.28 5.71 8.77
C ASP A 103 7.53 6.58 8.95
N PRO A 104 8.72 6.05 9.28
CA PRO A 104 9.94 6.85 9.39
C PRO A 104 10.41 7.41 8.04
N TRP A 105 10.20 6.67 6.94
CA TRP A 105 10.47 7.19 5.60
C TRP A 105 9.59 8.42 5.35
N ARG A 106 8.28 8.32 5.58
CA ARG A 106 7.34 9.44 5.42
C ARG A 106 7.78 10.64 6.24
N GLN A 107 8.11 10.45 7.51
CA GLN A 107 8.53 11.53 8.40
C GLN A 107 9.77 12.30 7.90
N ARG A 108 10.68 11.62 7.18
CA ARG A 108 11.88 12.26 6.61
C ARG A 108 11.59 13.00 5.30
N HIS A 109 10.69 12.50 4.48
CA HIS A 109 10.52 12.95 3.09
C HIS A 109 9.25 13.80 2.87
N CYS A 110 8.32 13.83 3.82
CA CYS A 110 7.11 14.65 3.75
C CYS A 110 7.26 15.93 4.57
N SER A 111 7.30 17.08 3.87
CA SER A 111 7.55 18.41 4.45
C SER A 111 6.39 18.97 5.28
N GLN A 112 5.21 18.36 5.23
CA GLN A 112 4.01 18.82 5.93
C GLN A 112 3.41 17.67 6.74
N GLN A 113 3.20 17.91 8.03
CA GLN A 113 2.24 17.12 8.80
C GLN A 113 0.85 17.46 8.25
N ARG A 114 0.37 16.70 7.27
CA ARG A 114 -1.03 16.75 6.88
C ARG A 114 -1.90 16.40 8.10
N PRO A 115 -3.15 16.90 8.14
CA PRO A 115 -4.14 16.41 9.10
C PRO A 115 -4.12 14.88 9.11
N LYS A 116 -4.34 14.29 10.29
CA LYS A 116 -4.45 12.84 10.41
C LYS A 116 -5.46 12.36 9.36
N PRO A 117 -5.09 11.44 8.45
CA PRO A 117 -5.99 11.01 7.41
C PRO A 117 -7.27 10.47 8.05
N GLU A 118 -8.40 10.76 7.40
CA GLU A 118 -9.68 10.22 7.84
C GLU A 118 -9.59 8.70 7.84
N VAL A 119 -10.12 8.08 8.89
CA VAL A 119 -10.20 6.62 8.96
C VAL A 119 -11.17 6.19 7.87
N PRO A 120 -10.77 5.31 6.94
CA PRO A 120 -11.68 4.87 5.89
C PRO A 120 -12.96 4.25 6.47
N GLY A 121 -14.08 4.48 5.80
CA GLY A 121 -15.40 3.98 6.22
C GLY A 121 -15.43 2.48 6.59
N PRO A 122 -14.84 1.56 5.80
CA PRO A 122 -14.83 0.14 6.11
C PRO A 122 -14.08 -0.18 7.41
N LEU A 123 -12.93 0.47 7.63
CA LEU A 123 -12.17 0.36 8.86
C LEU A 123 -12.95 0.96 10.04
N GLN A 124 -13.62 2.10 9.86
CA GLN A 124 -14.43 2.76 10.88
C GLN A 124 -15.63 1.88 11.29
N GLU A 125 -16.28 1.23 10.33
CA GLU A 125 -17.40 0.30 10.56
C GLU A 125 -16.95 -0.91 11.37
N LEU A 126 -15.81 -1.52 11.05
CA LEU A 126 -15.27 -2.60 11.87
C LEU A 126 -14.88 -2.14 13.27
N GLN A 127 -14.40 -0.90 13.41
CA GLN A 127 -14.11 -0.30 14.71
C GLN A 127 -15.35 -0.06 15.57
N SER A 128 -16.55 0.09 14.99
CA SER A 128 -17.79 0.22 15.76
C SER A 128 -18.37 -1.12 16.24
N HIS A 129 -17.82 -2.25 15.80
CA HIS A 129 -18.30 -3.61 16.07
C HIS A 129 -17.29 -4.46 16.85
N LYS A 130 -16.38 -3.83 17.60
CA LYS A 130 -15.24 -4.49 18.29
C LYS A 130 -15.66 -5.58 19.28
N GLU A 131 -16.91 -5.58 19.73
CA GLU A 131 -17.49 -6.64 20.56
C GLU A 131 -17.54 -8.00 19.84
N PHE A 132 -17.60 -8.02 18.50
CA PHE A 132 -17.58 -9.23 17.68
C PHE A 132 -16.15 -9.62 17.29
N ILE A 133 -15.30 -9.78 18.30
CA ILE A 133 -13.84 -9.95 18.19
C ILE A 133 -13.42 -10.95 17.10
N HIS A 134 -14.10 -12.11 17.01
CA HIS A 134 -13.75 -13.13 16.04
C HIS A 134 -14.15 -12.75 14.60
N THR A 135 -15.34 -12.20 14.40
CA THR A 135 -15.80 -11.78 13.08
C THR A 135 -14.98 -10.59 12.58
N VAL A 136 -14.80 -9.59 13.43
CA VAL A 136 -14.04 -8.37 13.12
C VAL A 136 -12.59 -8.70 12.81
N GLY A 137 -11.96 -9.59 13.56
CA GLY A 137 -10.56 -9.93 13.31
C GLY A 137 -10.35 -10.77 12.04
N ILE A 138 -11.26 -11.68 11.70
CA ILE A 138 -11.21 -12.40 10.42
C ILE A 138 -11.39 -11.40 9.26
N GLU A 139 -12.35 -10.48 9.39
CA GLU A 139 -12.54 -9.46 8.36
C GLU A 139 -11.32 -8.55 8.22
N ALA A 140 -10.74 -8.09 9.33
CA ALA A 140 -9.52 -7.29 9.31
C ALA A 140 -8.35 -8.00 8.58
N LEU A 141 -8.17 -9.32 8.78
CA LEU A 141 -7.16 -10.10 8.06
C LEU A 141 -7.42 -10.14 6.55
N MET A 142 -8.67 -10.33 6.14
CA MET A 142 -9.04 -10.29 4.72
C MET A 142 -8.82 -8.90 4.11
N ARG A 143 -9.17 -7.86 4.84
CA ARG A 143 -8.99 -6.46 4.42
C ARG A 143 -7.51 -6.12 4.23
N VAL A 144 -6.64 -6.57 5.15
CA VAL A 144 -5.18 -6.46 4.99
C VAL A 144 -4.73 -7.15 3.71
N LYS A 145 -5.20 -8.37 3.44
CA LYS A 145 -4.85 -9.11 2.22
C LYS A 145 -5.23 -8.33 0.95
N GLU A 146 -6.45 -7.82 0.86
CA GLU A 146 -6.88 -7.01 -0.30
C GLU A 146 -6.06 -5.72 -0.42
N PHE A 147 -5.82 -5.04 0.70
CA PHE A 147 -5.08 -3.80 0.73
C PHE A 147 -3.63 -3.99 0.27
N LEU A 148 -2.95 -5.05 0.71
CA LEU A 148 -1.60 -5.40 0.26
C LEU A 148 -1.56 -5.71 -1.24
N ASN A 149 -2.55 -6.45 -1.77
CA ASN A 149 -2.65 -6.69 -3.21
C ASN A 149 -2.82 -5.38 -4.00
N ARG A 150 -3.58 -4.42 -3.46
CA ARG A 150 -3.73 -3.10 -4.08
C ARG A 150 -2.42 -2.30 -3.99
N LEU A 151 -1.73 -2.34 -2.85
CA LEU A 151 -0.45 -1.67 -2.63
C LEU A 151 0.61 -2.17 -3.61
N LEU A 152 0.72 -3.48 -3.80
CA LEU A 152 1.68 -4.07 -4.76
C LEU A 152 1.45 -3.63 -6.20
N LYS A 153 0.20 -3.35 -6.58
CA LYS A 153 -0.16 -2.82 -7.90
C LYS A 153 0.09 -1.30 -8.03
N ASN A 154 0.25 -0.60 -6.91
CA ASN A 154 0.30 0.86 -6.86
C ASN A 154 1.45 1.36 -5.95
N LEU A 155 2.64 0.77 -6.07
CA LEU A 155 3.81 1.14 -5.25
C LEU A 155 4.22 2.61 -5.42
N ASP A 156 3.81 3.27 -6.49
CA ASP A 156 4.04 4.70 -6.71
C ASP A 156 3.32 5.57 -5.67
N GLN A 157 2.26 5.05 -5.02
CA GLN A 157 1.62 5.71 -3.87
C GLN A 157 2.56 5.88 -2.66
N LEU A 158 3.70 5.18 -2.61
CA LEU A 158 4.71 5.37 -1.57
C LEU A 158 5.47 6.69 -1.72
N GLU A 159 5.39 7.35 -2.86
CA GLU A 159 5.96 8.70 -3.05
C GLU A 159 4.99 9.79 -2.60
N THR A 160 3.70 9.47 -2.50
CA THR A 160 2.67 10.40 -2.08
C THR A 160 2.68 10.55 -0.56
N CYS A 161 2.83 11.80 -0.13
CA CYS A 161 2.40 12.31 1.16
C CYS A 161 0.97 12.86 0.97
#